data_AF-A0A2V8MW26-F1
#
_entry.id   AF-A0A2V8MW26-F1
#
_cell.length_a   1.000
_cell.length_b   1.000
_cell.length_c   1.000
_cell.angle_alpha   90.00
_cell.angle_beta   90.00
_cell.angle_gamma   90.00
#
_symmetry.space_group_name_H-M   'P 1'
#
loop_
_entity.id
_entity.type
_entity.pdbx_description
1 polymer ?
#
loop_
_entity_poly.entity_id
_entity_poly.type
_entity_poly.pdbx_seq_one_letter_code
_entity_poly.pdbx_strand_id
1 'polypeptide(L)'
;MPFLARFRRSKEDPEIARRALLLRAGRLGEATVLGTDPDSEGNLMLSYSYTIGGVDYQSFQSLDAAQLQRQHDYLPGATVPLRYDPHRPANSVVV
;
A
#
# COMPACT_ATOMS: atom_id res chain seq x y z
N MET A 1 37.29 22.09 -6.84
CA MET A 1 36.08 22.67 -6.22
C MET A 1 34.84 22.13 -6.92
N PRO A 2 34.18 21.04 -6.46
CA PRO A 2 33.02 20.52 -7.17
C PRO A 2 31.76 21.27 -6.71
N PHE A 3 31.35 22.27 -7.48
CA PHE A 3 30.08 23.00 -7.31
C PHE A 3 28.84 22.14 -7.68
N LEU A 4 29.02 20.94 -8.22
CA LEU A 4 27.95 20.09 -8.76
C LEU A 4 27.32 19.12 -7.75
N ALA A 5 27.85 19.00 -6.52
CA ALA A 5 27.29 18.09 -5.52
C ALA A 5 25.97 18.58 -4.89
N ARG A 6 25.57 19.83 -5.14
CA ARG A 6 24.41 20.48 -4.50
C ARG A 6 23.04 20.07 -5.07
N PHE A 7 23.01 19.32 -6.18
CA PHE A 7 21.76 18.89 -6.84
C PHE A 7 21.41 17.41 -6.66
N ARG A 8 22.07 16.71 -5.73
CA ARG A 8 21.64 15.36 -5.38
C ARG A 8 20.41 15.46 -4.48
N ARG A 9 19.23 15.68 -5.08
CA ARG A 9 17.95 15.37 -4.42
C ARG A 9 18.07 13.94 -3.92
N SER A 10 17.90 13.75 -2.61
CA SER A 10 17.68 12.42 -2.06
C SER A 10 16.58 11.78 -2.91
N LYS A 11 16.88 10.63 -3.51
CA LYS A 11 15.90 9.90 -4.30
C LYS A 11 14.96 9.30 -3.27
N GLU A 12 13.95 10.06 -2.87
CA GLU A 12 12.93 9.60 -1.94
C GLU A 12 12.36 8.30 -2.47
N ASP A 13 12.17 7.32 -1.58
CA ASP A 13 11.75 5.99 -2.02
C ASP A 13 10.41 6.12 -2.76
N PRO A 14 10.33 5.64 -4.01
CA PRO A 14 9.15 5.85 -4.83
C PRO A 14 7.89 5.24 -4.21
N GLU A 15 8.04 4.22 -3.36
CA GLU A 15 6.92 3.64 -2.61
C GLU A 15 6.37 4.60 -1.55
N ILE A 16 7.24 5.31 -0.82
CA ILE A 16 6.82 6.29 0.21
C ILE A 16 6.02 7.41 -0.46
N ALA A 17 6.55 7.94 -1.57
CA ALA A 17 5.86 8.98 -2.36
C ALA A 17 4.51 8.48 -2.91
N ARG A 18 4.45 7.23 -3.40
CA ARG A 18 3.21 6.59 -3.88
C ARG A 18 2.17 6.48 -2.76
N ARG A 19 2.54 5.97 -1.59
CA ARG A 19 1.65 5.83 -0.43
C ARG A 19 1.14 7.19 0.03
N ALA A 20 2.03 8.19 0.15
CA ALA A 20 1.65 9.53 0.55
C ALA A 20 0.63 10.16 -0.41
N LEU A 21 0.80 9.96 -1.72
CA LEU A 21 -0.15 10.43 -2.74
C LEU A 21 -1.51 9.75 -2.57
N LEU A 22 -1.53 8.42 -2.44
CA LEU A 22 -2.78 7.67 -2.27
C LEU A 22 -3.50 8.04 -0.96
N LEU A 23 -2.79 8.18 0.15
CA LEU A 23 -3.38 8.58 1.43
C LEU A 23 -4.01 9.98 1.36
N ARG A 24 -3.40 10.89 0.60
CA ARG A 24 -3.88 12.27 0.42
C ARG A 24 -5.04 12.40 -0.56
N ALA A 25 -4.95 11.74 -1.72
CA ALA A 25 -5.82 12.00 -2.88
C ALA A 25 -6.56 10.76 -3.41
N GLY A 26 -6.26 9.57 -2.87
CA GLY A 26 -6.91 8.33 -3.25
C GLY A 26 -8.37 8.30 -2.80
N ARG A 27 -9.20 7.68 -3.63
CA ARG A 27 -10.61 7.43 -3.33
C ARG A 27 -10.73 6.31 -2.33
N LEU A 28 -11.63 6.47 -1.36
CA LEU A 28 -11.95 5.45 -0.36
C LEU A 28 -12.72 4.30 -1.01
N GLY A 29 -12.39 3.09 -0.58
CA GLY A 29 -13.08 1.86 -0.89
C GLY A 29 -12.85 0.84 0.20
N GLU A 30 -13.31 -0.38 -0.05
CA GLU A 30 -13.14 -1.52 0.85
C GLU A 30 -12.39 -2.62 0.12
N ALA A 31 -11.55 -3.33 0.87
CA ALA A 31 -10.85 -4.51 0.40
C ALA A 31 -11.12 -5.68 1.34
N THR A 32 -11.15 -6.88 0.78
CA THR A 32 -11.20 -8.13 1.53
C THR A 32 -9.77 -8.64 1.70
N VAL A 33 -9.39 -8.91 2.93
CA VAL A 33 -8.10 -9.48 3.25
C VAL A 33 -8.08 -10.94 2.82
N LEU A 34 -7.07 -11.34 2.05
CA LEU A 34 -6.83 -12.72 1.66
C LEU A 34 -5.91 -13.42 2.66
N GLY A 35 -4.98 -12.68 3.26
CA GLY A 35 -4.09 -13.16 4.30
C GLY A 35 -2.83 -12.33 4.44
N THR A 36 -1.98 -12.74 5.37
CA THR A 36 -0.67 -12.13 5.61
C THR A 36 0.40 -13.21 5.64
N ASP A 37 1.45 -13.03 4.84
CA ASP A 37 2.58 -13.97 4.75
C ASP A 37 3.90 -13.23 4.96
N PRO A 38 4.89 -13.83 5.64
CA PRO A 38 6.22 -13.24 5.73
C PRO A 38 6.97 -13.36 4.39
N ASP A 39 7.68 -12.31 3.98
CA ASP A 39 8.62 -12.37 2.86
C ASP A 39 9.95 -13.03 3.26
N SER A 40 10.89 -13.12 2.31
CA SER A 40 12.24 -13.68 2.52
C SER A 40 13.11 -12.92 3.54
N GLU A 41 12.78 -11.65 3.81
CA GLU A 41 13.44 -10.77 4.78
C GLU A 41 12.69 -10.73 6.12
N GLY A 42 11.56 -11.43 6.24
CA GLY A 42 10.72 -11.49 7.43
C GLY A 42 9.70 -10.35 7.55
N ASN A 43 9.52 -9.53 6.50
CA ASN A 43 8.49 -8.50 6.49
C ASN A 43 7.12 -9.12 6.24
N LEU A 44 6.09 -8.70 6.99
CA LEU A 44 4.72 -9.16 6.75
C LEU A 44 4.12 -8.48 5.51
N MET A 45 3.87 -9.30 4.48
CA MET A 45 3.13 -8.93 3.28
C MET A 45 1.65 -9.20 3.47
N LEU A 46 0.83 -8.16 3.35
CA LEU A 46 -0.62 -8.25 3.28
C LEU A 46 -1.07 -8.52 1.85
N SER A 47 -1.91 -9.53 1.68
CA SER A 47 -2.61 -9.84 0.43
C SER A 47 -4.08 -9.46 0.57
N TYR A 48 -4.62 -8.70 -0.39
CA TYR A 48 -6.03 -8.27 -0.36
C TYR A 48 -6.62 -8.17 -1.77
N SER A 49 -7.94 -8.28 -1.85
CA SER A 49 -8.72 -8.10 -3.09
C SER A 49 -9.79 -7.03 -2.94
N TYR A 50 -10.16 -6.40 -4.05
CA TYR A 50 -11.18 -5.34 -4.10
C TYR A 50 -11.77 -5.24 -5.50
N THR A 51 -13.03 -4.80 -5.59
CA THR A 51 -13.75 -4.72 -6.87
C THR A 51 -14.07 -3.27 -7.21
N ILE A 52 -13.60 -2.80 -8.37
CA ILE A 52 -13.87 -1.43 -8.87
C ILE A 52 -14.55 -1.54 -10.23
N GLY A 53 -15.77 -1.03 -10.34
CA GLY A 53 -16.51 -1.03 -11.61
C GLY A 53 -16.77 -2.44 -12.17
N GLY A 54 -16.89 -3.45 -11.31
CA GLY A 54 -17.08 -4.86 -11.70
C GLY A 54 -15.80 -5.59 -12.11
N VAL A 55 -14.63 -4.95 -11.97
CA VAL A 55 -13.33 -5.58 -12.19
C VAL A 55 -12.70 -5.89 -10.84
N ASP A 56 -12.31 -7.16 -10.65
CA ASP A 56 -11.63 -7.62 -9.46
C ASP A 56 -10.12 -7.37 -9.56
N TYR A 57 -9.59 -6.76 -8.52
CA TYR A 57 -8.17 -6.50 -8.36
C TYR A 57 -7.67 -7.26 -7.15
N GLN A 58 -6.43 -7.73 -7.24
CA GLN A 58 -5.68 -8.29 -6.13
C GLN A 58 -4.35 -7.54 -6.02
N SER A 59 -3.93 -7.25 -4.80
CA SER A 59 -2.71 -6.48 -4.55
C SER A 59 -2.02 -6.95 -3.27
N PHE A 60 -0.71 -6.66 -3.21
CA PHE A 60 0.15 -7.01 -2.09
C PHE A 60 0.76 -5.72 -1.51
N GLN A 61 0.89 -5.65 -0.19
CA GLN A 61 1.42 -4.48 0.50
C GLN A 61 2.18 -4.85 1.77
N SER A 62 3.36 -4.25 1.96
CA SER A 62 4.15 -4.45 3.18
C SER A 62 3.49 -3.69 4.32
N LEU A 63 3.25 -4.36 5.44
CA LEU A 63 2.69 -3.69 6.62
C LEU A 63 3.72 -2.73 7.22
N ASP A 64 3.30 -1.50 7.48
CA ASP A 64 4.15 -0.55 8.19
C ASP A 64 4.13 -0.78 9.72
N ALA A 65 4.98 -0.07 10.46
CA ALA A 65 5.10 -0.25 11.91
C ALA A 65 3.78 -0.02 12.67
N ALA A 66 2.90 0.86 12.19
CA ALA A 66 1.61 1.13 12.84
C ALA A 66 0.58 0.04 12.51
N GLN A 67 0.58 -0.46 11.27
CA GLN A 67 -0.24 -1.59 10.83
C GLN A 67 0.19 -2.89 11.53
N LEU A 68 1.49 -3.09 11.77
CA LEU A 68 2.01 -4.23 12.52
C LEU A 68 1.50 -4.30 13.98
N GLN A 69 1.15 -3.16 14.59
CA GLN A 69 0.50 -3.17 15.93
C GLN A 69 -0.95 -3.66 15.89
N ARG A 70 -1.58 -3.67 14.70
CA ARG A 70 -2.97 -4.04 14.47
C ARG A 70 -3.10 -5.24 13.53
N GLN A 71 -2.17 -6.18 13.60
CA GLN A 71 -2.17 -7.39 12.74
C GLN A 71 -3.49 -8.18 12.77
N HIS A 72 -4.22 -8.14 13.89
CA HIS A 72 -5.51 -8.80 14.04
C HIS A 72 -6.62 -8.22 13.13
N ASP A 73 -6.46 -6.98 12.65
CA ASP A 73 -7.37 -6.38 11.66
C ASP A 73 -7.20 -7.02 10.26
N TYR A 74 -6.08 -7.72 10.04
CA TYR A 74 -5.70 -8.30 8.75
C TYR A 74 -5.83 -9.82 8.69
N LEU A 75 -6.79 -10.38 9.41
CA LEU A 75 -7.12 -11.81 9.30
C LEU A 75 -7.82 -12.10 7.96
N PRO A 76 -7.60 -13.27 7.35
CA PRO A 76 -8.30 -13.68 6.13
C PRO A 76 -9.82 -13.53 6.26
N GLY A 77 -10.44 -12.89 5.27
CA GLY A 77 -11.87 -12.57 5.23
C GLY A 77 -12.26 -11.25 5.91
N ALA A 78 -11.35 -10.59 6.63
CA ALA A 78 -11.61 -9.27 7.20
C ALA A 78 -11.83 -8.22 6.09
N THR A 79 -12.71 -7.26 6.33
CA THR A 79 -12.92 -6.10 5.45
C THR A 79 -12.12 -4.92 6.00
N VAL A 80 -11.25 -4.36 5.17
CA VAL A 80 -10.36 -3.26 5.55
C VAL A 80 -10.55 -2.04 4.66
N PRO A 81 -10.37 -0.82 5.20
CA PRO A 81 -10.44 0.39 4.40
C PRO A 81 -9.24 0.47 3.45
N LEU A 82 -9.55 0.85 2.23
CA LEU A 82 -8.62 0.94 1.11
C LEU A 82 -8.66 2.35 0.52
N ARG A 83 -7.52 2.83 0.03
CA ARG A 83 -7.43 3.96 -0.89
C ARG A 83 -6.85 3.55 -2.23
N TYR A 84 -7.49 3.96 -3.32
CA TYR A 84 -7.03 3.69 -4.68
C TYR A 84 -7.07 4.93 -5.56
N ASP A 85 -6.31 4.92 -6.65
CA ASP A 85 -6.38 5.94 -7.69
C ASP A 85 -7.53 5.61 -8.67
N PRO A 86 -8.58 6.44 -8.80
CA PRO A 86 -9.69 6.18 -9.73
C PRO A 86 -9.28 6.10 -11.20
N HIS A 87 -8.19 6.74 -11.59
CA HIS A 87 -7.66 6.69 -12.96
C HIS A 87 -6.75 5.48 -13.18
N ARG A 88 -6.24 4.88 -12.08
CA ARG A 88 -5.37 3.70 -12.10
C ARG A 88 -5.77 2.76 -10.95
N PRO A 89 -6.89 2.03 -11.04
CA PRO A 89 -7.45 1.28 -9.91
C PRO A 89 -6.49 0.25 -9.30
N ALA A 90 -5.59 -0.32 -10.09
CA ALA A 90 -4.53 -1.23 -9.62
C ALA A 90 -3.56 -0.58 -8.61
N ASN A 91 -3.49 0.75 -8.58
CA ASN A 91 -2.69 1.48 -7.61
C ASN A 91 -3.50 1.73 -6.34
N SER A 92 -3.28 0.88 -5.35
CA SER A 92 -4.02 0.83 -4.09
C SER A 92 -3.11 0.79 -2.86
N VAL A 93 -3.69 1.13 -1.71
CA VAL A 93 -3.07 1.04 -0.38
C VAL A 93 -4.15 0.81 0.68
N VAL A 94 -3.94 -0.16 1.55
CA VAL A 94 -4.73 -0.37 2.77
C VAL A 94 -4.28 0.65 3.83
N VAL A 95 -5.26 1.22 4.53
CA VAL A 95 -5.08 2.32 5.51
C VAL A 95 -5.12 1.80 6.94
#